data_AF-A0A8M8UYI1-F1
#
_entry.id   AF-A0A8M8UYI1-F1
#
_cell.length_a   1.000
_cell.length_b   1.000
_cell.length_c   1.000
_cell.angle_alpha   90.00
_cell.angle_beta   90.00
_cell.angle_gamma   90.00
#
_symmetry.space_group_name_H-M   'P 1'
#
loop_
_entity.id
_entity.type
_entity.pdbx_description
1 polymer ?
#
loop_
_entity_poly.entity_id
_entity_poly.type
_entity_poly.pdbx_seq_one_letter_code
_entity_poly.pdbx_strand_id
1 'polypeptide(L)'
;MDPEASDEKDDRQHLISQSGRPNDVLNSPNSRRPSTFQIDDGLKSPFSGVCRRFKSRCLVAICLLVPILVLCFTIDFKNMLPIRFPRIEVLTNSSIPVNRMRGSELQALYLLKQQEFELFKMWNYTALVNKSELNLVNSSTSLNMSSANHDAAASPSSSLLEDLKSRIFSQISLNKRIQGVLLSSQENGDKVDLYENYTDANFLGWNRCGKVDQRLSERRTIEWKPRSDKYLFAICVSGQMSNHLICLEKHMFFAALLDRVLVIPSAKVDYEFRNVLDIEHINKCLGRKVVVTFEEFAESKKNHLHVDKFMCYFSLPQPCFVDDDHVKKLKGLGLALSKIEAVWEEDVKQPKQRTVQDILANFSSDDDIIAIGDVFFADVDRQRVMQSGGPIAHKCKTLIEPSRLILLTAQRFIQTFLGKDFIALHFRRHGFLKFCNAKQPSCFYPVPQAADCINRVVERANSPVIYLSTDAADSETGLLQSLVIWNGKTIPLVQRPAVNSAEKWDALLYRHGLEGGSYAG
;
A
#
# COMPACT_ATOMS: atom_id res chain seq x y z
N MET A 1 1.06 -9.06 -55.26
CA MET A 1 2.46 -8.68 -55.05
C MET A 1 2.64 -8.63 -53.54
N ASP A 2 3.07 -9.74 -52.98
CA ASP A 2 3.67 -9.83 -51.64
C ASP A 2 5.21 -9.69 -51.81
N PRO A 3 6.06 -9.46 -50.77
CA PRO A 3 5.92 -10.04 -49.42
C PRO A 3 6.51 -9.33 -48.15
N GLU A 4 5.98 -9.77 -46.99
CA GLU A 4 6.66 -10.18 -45.72
C GLU A 4 7.28 -9.14 -44.75
N ALA A 5 7.43 -9.35 -43.43
CA ALA A 5 7.41 -10.52 -42.50
C ALA A 5 6.99 -10.02 -41.09
N SER A 6 6.22 -10.72 -40.23
CA SER A 6 6.45 -12.00 -39.53
C SER A 6 7.67 -12.00 -38.60
N ASP A 7 7.48 -11.66 -37.32
CA ASP A 7 8.33 -12.12 -36.19
C ASP A 7 7.65 -11.85 -34.84
N GLU A 8 6.73 -12.71 -34.39
CA GLU A 8 6.23 -12.74 -32.99
C GLU A 8 5.72 -14.14 -32.58
N LYS A 9 6.42 -15.21 -32.98
CA LYS A 9 6.01 -16.59 -32.59
C LYS A 9 7.08 -17.45 -31.91
N ASP A 10 8.26 -16.92 -31.58
CA ASP A 10 9.37 -17.77 -31.11
C ASP A 10 9.71 -17.72 -29.60
N ASP A 11 8.98 -16.97 -28.77
CA ASP A 11 9.27 -16.90 -27.32
C ASP A 11 8.58 -17.99 -26.48
N ARG A 12 8.20 -19.13 -27.08
CA ARG A 12 7.38 -20.16 -26.42
C ARG A 12 8.07 -21.48 -26.11
N GLN A 13 9.37 -21.64 -26.34
CA GLN A 13 10.05 -22.90 -26.05
C GLN A 13 11.33 -22.68 -25.24
N HIS A 14 11.50 -23.53 -24.21
CA HIS A 14 12.49 -23.49 -23.13
C HIS A 14 12.14 -22.46 -22.04
N LEU A 15 11.78 -22.83 -20.81
CA LEU A 15 12.50 -23.66 -19.85
C LEU A 15 11.46 -24.19 -18.83
N ILE A 16 11.29 -25.50 -18.62
CA ILE A 16 11.89 -26.30 -17.55
C ILE A 16 11.66 -27.80 -17.87
N SER A 17 12.70 -28.63 -17.78
CA SER A 17 12.60 -30.03 -17.31
C SER A 17 13.91 -30.46 -16.62
N GLN A 18 13.77 -31.39 -15.68
CA GLN A 18 14.68 -31.70 -14.56
C GLN A 18 15.77 -32.74 -14.89
N SER A 19 16.91 -32.62 -14.17
CA SER A 19 17.80 -33.65 -13.58
C SER A 19 18.25 -34.92 -14.33
N GLY A 20 19.57 -35.20 -14.28
CA GLY A 20 20.12 -36.58 -14.24
C GLY A 20 21.43 -36.84 -15.02
N ARG A 21 22.56 -36.99 -14.30
CA ARG A 21 23.92 -37.42 -14.74
C ARG A 21 23.99 -38.89 -15.26
N PRO A 22 25.15 -39.49 -15.65
CA PRO A 22 26.36 -39.01 -16.37
C PRO A 22 26.91 -40.02 -17.46
N ASN A 23 28.02 -39.63 -18.13
CA ASN A 23 29.11 -40.46 -18.74
C ASN A 23 29.20 -40.67 -20.27
N ASP A 24 30.48 -40.76 -20.67
CA ASP A 24 31.16 -41.23 -21.90
C ASP A 24 31.24 -40.25 -23.09
N VAL A 25 32.37 -39.55 -23.37
CA VAL A 25 33.79 -39.90 -23.64
C VAL A 25 34.10 -40.00 -25.16
N LEU A 26 35.11 -39.21 -25.54
CA LEU A 26 36.01 -39.28 -26.71
C LEU A 26 35.58 -38.66 -28.06
N ASN A 27 36.09 -37.46 -28.34
CA ASN A 27 37.30 -37.27 -29.16
C ASN A 27 37.62 -35.77 -29.36
N SER A 28 38.76 -35.34 -28.82
CA SER A 28 39.55 -34.13 -29.16
C SER A 28 40.74 -34.60 -30.02
N PRO A 29 41.49 -33.80 -30.83
CA PRO A 29 42.27 -32.64 -30.34
C PRO A 29 42.47 -31.49 -31.38
N ASN A 30 42.56 -30.21 -31.01
CA ASN A 30 43.79 -29.41 -30.74
C ASN A 30 43.35 -27.93 -30.99
N SER A 31 43.78 -26.86 -30.34
CA SER A 31 44.90 -26.60 -29.42
C SER A 31 44.65 -25.32 -28.59
N ARG A 32 45.08 -25.35 -27.32
CA ARG A 32 45.80 -24.30 -26.55
C ARG A 32 45.17 -22.89 -26.34
N ARG A 33 44.71 -22.68 -25.10
CA ARG A 33 44.68 -21.41 -24.31
C ARG A 33 46.08 -21.11 -23.70
N PRO A 34 46.33 -20.12 -22.79
CA PRO A 34 45.67 -18.83 -22.40
C PRO A 34 46.65 -17.63 -22.14
N SER A 35 46.15 -16.40 -21.86
CA SER A 35 46.67 -15.40 -20.88
C SER A 35 45.79 -14.12 -20.96
N THR A 36 45.05 -13.62 -19.97
CA THR A 36 45.37 -12.93 -18.69
C THR A 36 46.52 -11.92 -18.75
N PHE A 37 46.23 -10.61 -18.68
CA PHE A 37 47.03 -9.64 -17.90
C PHE A 37 46.26 -8.33 -17.64
N GLN A 38 46.54 -7.74 -16.48
CA GLN A 38 45.99 -6.53 -15.86
C GLN A 38 47.18 -5.56 -15.61
N ILE A 39 46.91 -4.25 -15.43
CA ILE A 39 47.63 -3.22 -14.61
C ILE A 39 48.03 -1.90 -15.34
N ASP A 40 47.44 -0.82 -14.80
CA ASP A 40 47.82 0.59 -14.54
C ASP A 40 48.57 1.57 -15.47
N ASP A 41 48.03 2.81 -15.38
CA ASP A 41 48.61 4.15 -15.24
C ASP A 41 49.83 4.61 -16.06
N GLY A 42 49.68 5.81 -16.66
CA GLY A 42 50.82 6.72 -16.86
C GLY A 42 50.72 7.66 -18.05
N LEU A 43 50.48 8.95 -17.76
CA LEU A 43 50.64 10.12 -18.64
C LEU A 43 51.87 10.08 -19.57
N LYS A 44 51.69 10.52 -20.85
CA LYS A 44 52.35 11.69 -21.47
C LYS A 44 51.94 11.88 -22.95
N SER A 45 51.42 13.08 -23.27
CA SER A 45 51.19 13.64 -24.63
C SER A 45 52.52 13.98 -25.34
N PRO A 46 52.61 14.34 -26.65
CA PRO A 46 51.94 15.56 -27.21
C PRO A 46 51.64 15.59 -28.73
N PHE A 47 50.60 16.31 -29.16
CA PHE A 47 50.41 17.07 -30.44
C PHE A 47 48.95 17.58 -30.40
N SER A 48 48.50 18.77 -30.81
CA SER A 48 49.09 19.99 -31.36
C SER A 48 47.98 21.07 -31.41
N GLY A 49 48.31 22.33 -31.11
CA GLY A 49 47.71 23.52 -31.74
C GLY A 49 46.37 24.06 -31.20
N VAL A 50 46.40 25.25 -30.59
CA VAL A 50 45.79 26.51 -31.10
C VAL A 50 45.51 27.50 -29.94
N CYS A 51 46.00 28.72 -30.13
CA CYS A 51 45.65 30.00 -29.48
C CYS A 51 46.01 30.28 -28.01
N ARG A 52 47.24 30.76 -27.87
CA ARG A 52 47.75 31.68 -26.84
C ARG A 52 47.16 33.08 -27.05
N ARG A 53 46.30 33.58 -26.15
CA ARG A 53 46.06 35.00 -25.80
C ARG A 53 45.11 35.04 -24.59
N PHE A 54 45.26 36.03 -23.70
CA PHE A 54 44.62 36.19 -22.38
C PHE A 54 45.34 35.57 -21.16
N LYS A 55 46.57 36.02 -20.90
CA LYS A 55 47.22 35.91 -19.57
C LYS A 55 47.73 37.28 -19.13
N SER A 56 46.82 38.12 -18.64
CA SER A 56 47.19 39.41 -17.99
C SER A 56 46.05 39.99 -17.13
N ARG A 57 44.77 39.66 -17.41
CA ARG A 57 43.63 40.20 -16.64
C ARG A 57 43.24 39.43 -15.36
N CYS A 58 43.65 38.17 -15.21
CA CYS A 58 43.31 37.37 -14.02
C CYS A 58 44.19 37.66 -12.79
N LEU A 59 45.41 38.18 -12.97
CA LEU A 59 46.30 38.49 -11.84
C LEU A 59 45.88 39.75 -11.08
N VAL A 60 45.30 40.74 -11.77
CA VAL A 60 44.80 41.98 -11.15
C VAL A 60 43.55 41.74 -10.30
N ALA A 61 42.66 40.83 -10.73
CA ALA A 61 41.46 40.47 -9.97
C ALA A 61 41.79 39.74 -8.65
N ILE A 62 42.84 38.91 -8.65
CA ILE A 62 43.29 38.19 -7.45
C ILE A 62 43.99 39.14 -6.47
N CYS A 63 44.78 40.10 -6.95
CA CYS A 63 45.44 41.09 -6.08
C CYS A 63 44.47 42.09 -5.42
N LEU A 64 43.26 42.30 -5.96
CA LEU A 64 42.24 43.19 -5.36
C LEU A 64 41.34 42.50 -4.33
N LEU A 65 41.18 41.17 -4.40
CA LEU A 65 40.32 40.42 -3.48
C LEU A 65 40.99 40.13 -2.13
N VAL A 66 42.31 39.98 -2.10
CA VAL A 66 43.06 39.67 -0.87
C VAL A 66 43.01 40.81 0.17
N PRO A 67 43.20 42.10 -0.18
CA PRO A 67 43.08 43.18 0.81
C PRO A 67 41.65 43.38 1.32
N ILE A 68 40.62 43.11 0.51
CA ILE A 68 39.20 43.20 0.92
C ILE A 68 38.86 42.10 1.94
N LEU A 69 39.33 40.88 1.71
CA LEU A 69 39.18 39.77 2.66
C LEU A 69 39.89 40.06 3.98
N VAL A 70 41.11 40.61 3.95
CA VAL A 70 41.84 41.00 5.16
C VAL A 70 41.08 42.11 5.92
N LEU A 71 40.55 43.12 5.22
CA LEU A 71 39.76 44.19 5.84
C LEU A 71 38.47 43.66 6.50
N CYS A 72 37.80 42.67 5.89
CA CYS A 72 36.61 42.02 6.42
C CYS A 72 36.89 41.18 7.68
N PHE A 73 38.09 40.64 7.85
CA PHE A 73 38.46 39.85 9.04
C PHE A 73 39.08 40.68 10.17
N THR A 74 39.50 41.93 9.90
CA THR A 74 40.13 42.80 10.93
C THR A 74 39.19 43.80 11.59
N ILE A 75 37.97 43.99 11.08
CA ILE A 75 37.00 44.94 11.66
C ILE A 75 36.03 44.17 12.57
N ASP A 76 36.20 44.35 13.87
CA ASP A 76 35.33 43.80 14.92
C ASP A 76 34.00 44.57 14.92
N PHE A 77 32.96 44.04 14.26
CA PHE A 77 31.62 44.64 14.17
C PHE A 77 30.80 44.54 15.47
N LYS A 78 31.46 44.40 16.63
CA LYS A 78 30.77 44.09 17.88
C LYS A 78 29.95 45.21 18.50
N ASN A 79 29.98 46.46 18.03
CA ASN A 79 29.42 47.57 18.81
C ASN A 79 28.60 48.66 18.09
N MET A 80 28.14 48.49 16.84
CA MET A 80 27.31 49.53 16.21
C MET A 80 26.19 48.94 15.35
N LEU A 81 25.03 48.66 15.96
CA LEU A 81 23.65 48.86 15.45
C LEU A 81 22.64 48.01 16.25
N PRO A 82 21.58 48.59 16.85
CA PRO A 82 20.56 47.85 17.59
C PRO A 82 19.56 47.20 16.61
N ILE A 83 19.70 45.90 16.36
CA ILE A 83 18.84 45.16 15.41
C ILE A 83 17.78 44.37 16.17
N ARG A 84 16.51 44.77 16.01
CA ARG A 84 15.33 43.91 16.22
C ARG A 84 15.50 42.64 15.38
N PHE A 85 15.39 41.48 16.02
CA PHE A 85 15.46 40.17 15.38
C PHE A 85 14.42 40.01 14.24
N PRO A 86 14.85 39.80 12.98
CA PRO A 86 14.01 39.24 11.94
C PRO A 86 14.06 37.70 11.99
N ARG A 87 12.92 37.09 11.70
CA ARG A 87 12.71 35.65 11.48
C ARG A 87 13.74 35.10 10.49
N ILE A 88 14.51 34.09 10.89
CA ILE A 88 15.43 33.37 10.00
C ILE A 88 14.62 32.39 9.15
N GLU A 89 14.51 32.68 7.85
CA GLU A 89 14.19 31.68 6.83
C GLU A 89 15.39 30.73 6.69
N VAL A 90 15.18 29.47 7.06
CA VAL A 90 16.15 28.38 6.84
C VAL A 90 15.99 27.93 5.39
N LEU A 91 17.04 28.16 4.59
CA LEU A 91 17.24 27.47 3.31
C LEU A 91 17.29 25.95 3.58
N THR A 92 16.23 25.26 3.20
CA THR A 92 16.04 23.82 3.43
C THR A 92 16.72 23.02 2.32
N ASN A 93 17.94 22.57 2.57
CA ASN A 93 18.55 21.46 1.84
C ASN A 93 19.14 20.44 2.82
N SER A 94 18.27 19.89 3.68
CA SER A 94 18.63 18.91 4.72
C SER A 94 17.51 17.88 4.94
N SER A 95 17.15 17.12 3.91
CA SER A 95 16.21 15.98 4.02
C SER A 95 16.82 14.72 4.65
N ILE A 96 18.15 14.67 4.84
CA ILE A 96 18.85 13.48 5.34
C ILE A 96 18.85 13.38 6.90
N PRO A 97 19.10 14.47 7.68
CA PRO A 97 19.13 14.36 9.15
C PRO A 97 17.75 14.19 9.77
N VAL A 98 16.73 14.86 9.21
CA VAL A 98 15.36 14.90 9.76
C VAL A 98 14.67 13.54 9.66
N ASN A 99 14.85 12.84 8.55
CA ASN A 99 14.25 11.51 8.35
C ASN A 99 14.89 10.42 9.23
N ARG A 100 16.21 10.51 9.48
CA ARG A 100 16.90 9.59 10.39
C ARG A 100 16.50 9.85 11.85
N MET A 101 16.32 11.10 12.25
CA MET A 101 15.79 11.44 13.58
C MET A 101 14.37 10.91 13.77
N ARG A 102 13.49 11.07 12.77
CA ARG A 102 12.12 10.55 12.81
C ARG A 102 12.03 9.03 12.93
N GLY A 103 12.90 8.30 12.21
CA GLY A 103 13.00 6.85 12.34
C GLY A 103 13.45 6.40 13.74
N SER A 104 14.45 7.08 14.30
CA SER A 104 14.94 6.82 15.66
C SER A 104 13.90 7.13 16.73
N GLU A 105 13.08 8.18 16.56
CA GLU A 105 11.98 8.51 17.48
C GLU A 105 10.89 7.43 17.47
N LEU A 106 10.48 6.94 16.30
CA LEU A 106 9.51 5.85 16.19
C LEU A 106 10.04 4.53 16.79
N GLN A 107 11.33 4.24 16.56
CA GLN A 107 11.98 3.09 17.17
C GLN A 107 12.07 3.23 18.69
N ALA A 108 12.39 4.43 19.21
CA ALA A 108 12.42 4.69 20.65
C ALA A 108 11.03 4.55 21.27
N LEU A 109 9.98 5.07 20.64
CA LEU A 109 8.59 4.88 21.07
C LEU A 109 8.20 3.41 21.15
N TYR A 110 8.62 2.60 20.17
CA TYR A 110 8.39 1.16 20.19
C TYR A 110 9.11 0.47 21.34
N LEU A 111 10.41 0.73 21.51
CA LEU A 111 11.21 0.14 22.59
C LEU A 111 10.66 0.52 23.97
N LEU A 112 10.20 1.76 24.13
CA LEU A 112 9.54 2.22 25.36
C LEU A 112 8.22 1.49 25.62
N LYS A 113 7.42 1.23 24.59
CA LYS A 113 6.19 0.42 24.72
C LYS A 113 6.49 -1.05 25.03
N GLN A 114 7.52 -1.62 24.42
CA GLN A 114 7.96 -2.98 24.72
C GLN A 114 8.47 -3.09 26.17
N GLN A 115 9.25 -2.10 26.62
CA GLN A 115 9.73 -2.02 28.00
C GLN A 115 8.57 -1.81 28.98
N GLU A 116 7.61 -0.95 28.66
CA GLU A 116 6.40 -0.74 29.47
C GLU A 116 5.61 -2.05 29.63
N PHE A 117 5.46 -2.83 28.56
CA PHE A 117 4.82 -4.14 28.61
C PHE A 117 5.56 -5.14 29.54
N GLU A 118 6.88 -5.26 29.42
CA GLU A 118 7.66 -6.15 30.29
C GLU A 118 7.63 -5.70 31.76
N LEU A 119 7.64 -4.38 32.02
CA LEU A 119 7.48 -3.83 33.37
C LEU A 119 6.09 -4.14 33.96
N PHE A 120 5.02 -4.06 33.16
CA PHE A 120 3.68 -4.47 33.59
C PHE A 120 3.58 -5.97 33.85
N LYS A 121 4.28 -6.79 33.05
CA LYS A 121 4.38 -8.23 33.29
C LYS A 121 5.07 -8.50 34.61
N MET A 122 6.23 -7.89 34.86
CA MET A 122 6.95 -7.98 36.14
C MET A 122 6.06 -7.55 37.32
N TRP A 123 5.35 -6.43 37.18
CA TRP A 123 4.39 -5.97 38.21
C TRP A 123 3.32 -7.03 38.53
N ASN A 124 2.69 -7.60 37.51
CA ASN A 124 1.66 -8.61 37.70
C ASN A 124 2.20 -9.89 38.35
N TYR A 125 3.42 -10.32 37.98
CA TYR A 125 4.08 -11.44 38.66
C TYR A 125 4.34 -11.12 40.14
N THR A 126 4.85 -9.93 40.46
CA THR A 126 5.10 -9.49 41.84
C THR A 126 3.80 -9.38 42.66
N ALA A 127 2.70 -8.93 42.06
CA ALA A 127 1.39 -8.88 42.70
C ALA A 127 0.76 -10.26 42.90
N LEU A 128 1.04 -11.23 42.02
CA LEU A 128 0.57 -12.61 42.15
C LEU A 128 1.31 -13.38 43.25
N VAL A 129 2.62 -13.16 43.41
CA VAL A 129 3.44 -13.74 44.49
C VAL A 129 2.90 -13.31 45.87
N ASN A 130 2.46 -12.06 45.99
CA ASN A 130 1.81 -11.53 47.20
C ASN A 130 0.48 -12.26 47.53
N LYS A 131 -0.18 -12.87 46.54
CA LYS A 131 -1.44 -13.60 46.70
C LYS A 131 -1.22 -15.08 47.03
N SER A 132 -0.11 -15.67 46.61
CA SER A 132 0.26 -17.05 46.95
C SER A 132 0.84 -17.18 48.36
N GLU A 133 1.60 -16.19 48.85
CA GLU A 133 2.10 -16.21 50.24
C GLU A 133 0.97 -16.08 51.28
N LEU A 134 -0.12 -15.37 50.95
CA LEU A 134 -1.27 -15.24 51.85
C LEU A 134 -2.16 -16.51 51.91
N ASN A 135 -2.05 -17.40 50.92
CA ASN A 135 -2.86 -18.63 50.85
C ASN A 135 -2.17 -19.85 51.45
N LEU A 136 -0.87 -19.79 51.77
CA LEU A 136 -0.14 -20.90 52.39
C LEU A 136 -0.24 -20.91 53.94
N VAL A 137 -0.77 -19.85 54.55
CA VAL A 137 -0.89 -19.72 56.02
C VAL A 137 -2.19 -20.35 56.57
N ASN A 138 -3.14 -20.73 55.72
CA ASN A 138 -4.48 -21.15 56.12
C ASN A 138 -4.79 -22.65 55.96
N SER A 139 -3.80 -23.54 55.97
CA SER A 139 -4.08 -24.98 55.96
C SER A 139 -3.23 -25.81 56.92
N SER A 140 -3.94 -26.33 57.92
CA SER A 140 -3.68 -27.55 58.72
C SER A 140 -2.61 -27.43 59.82
N THR A 141 -3.06 -27.29 61.08
CA THR A 141 -3.32 -28.33 62.10
C THR A 141 -2.09 -28.74 62.91
N SER A 142 -2.25 -28.65 64.22
CA SER A 142 -1.39 -29.13 65.30
C SER A 142 -0.64 -30.43 65.01
N LEU A 143 0.65 -30.48 65.38
CA LEU A 143 1.26 -31.53 66.22
C LEU A 143 2.71 -31.17 66.61
N ASN A 144 3.16 -31.78 67.70
CA ASN A 144 4.24 -31.41 68.61
C ASN A 144 5.69 -31.76 68.17
N MET A 145 6.62 -31.09 68.85
CA MET A 145 7.94 -31.53 69.36
C MET A 145 9.20 -31.51 68.48
N SER A 146 10.12 -30.63 68.93
CA SER A 146 11.57 -30.78 69.09
C SER A 146 12.50 -31.09 67.89
N SER A 147 13.52 -30.22 67.84
CA SER A 147 14.94 -30.47 67.50
C SER A 147 15.45 -29.95 66.15
N ALA A 148 16.59 -29.27 66.28
CA ALA A 148 17.70 -29.13 65.35
C ALA A 148 17.53 -28.35 64.03
N ASN A 149 18.28 -27.24 63.98
CA ASN A 149 18.93 -26.57 62.85
C ASN A 149 18.79 -27.21 61.45
N HIS A 150 18.34 -26.43 60.46
CA HIS A 150 19.21 -25.79 59.46
C HIS A 150 18.39 -24.98 58.44
N ASP A 151 18.95 -23.84 58.04
CA ASP A 151 18.73 -23.09 56.79
C ASP A 151 17.31 -22.57 56.49
N ALA A 152 16.92 -21.49 57.18
CA ALA A 152 15.78 -20.67 56.76
C ALA A 152 16.19 -19.75 55.61
N ALA A 153 15.75 -20.09 54.41
CA ALA A 153 15.69 -19.20 53.25
C ALA A 153 15.04 -17.87 53.66
N ALA A 154 15.76 -16.77 53.46
CA ALA A 154 15.27 -15.42 53.73
C ALA A 154 14.07 -15.13 52.83
N SER A 155 12.88 -15.12 53.41
CA SER A 155 11.69 -14.50 52.80
C SER A 155 12.00 -13.01 52.56
N PRO A 156 11.75 -12.48 51.35
CA PRO A 156 12.03 -11.07 51.08
C PRO A 156 11.13 -10.20 51.97
N SER A 157 11.74 -9.34 52.77
CA SER A 157 11.01 -8.41 53.65
C SER A 157 10.04 -7.56 52.82
N SER A 158 8.83 -7.36 53.35
CA SER A 158 7.77 -6.55 52.71
C SER A 158 8.24 -5.16 52.27
N SER A 159 9.24 -4.59 52.93
CA SER A 159 9.87 -3.31 52.58
C SER A 159 10.64 -3.33 51.26
N LEU A 160 11.33 -4.43 50.92
CA LEU A 160 12.06 -4.57 49.65
C LEU A 160 11.11 -4.75 48.47
N LEU A 161 9.98 -5.42 48.70
CA LEU A 161 8.94 -5.61 47.71
C LEU A 161 8.23 -4.30 47.38
N GLU A 162 7.91 -3.49 48.40
CA GLU A 162 7.34 -2.16 48.21
C GLU A 162 8.33 -1.19 47.54
N ASP A 163 9.63 -1.28 47.85
CA ASP A 163 10.67 -0.51 47.14
C ASP A 163 10.72 -0.91 45.65
N LEU A 164 10.70 -2.22 45.33
CA LEU A 164 10.67 -2.71 43.95
C LEU A 164 9.42 -2.23 43.19
N LYS A 165 8.25 -2.28 43.83
CA LYS A 165 7.00 -1.76 43.29
C LYS A 165 7.09 -0.28 42.94
N SER A 166 7.62 0.52 43.87
CA SER A 166 7.78 1.97 43.67
C SER A 166 8.73 2.28 42.50
N ARG A 167 9.82 1.51 42.35
CA ARG A 167 10.79 1.64 41.25
C ARG A 167 10.21 1.25 39.91
N ILE A 168 9.42 0.17 39.84
CA ILE A 168 8.71 -0.22 38.61
C ILE A 168 7.72 0.87 38.19
N PHE A 169 6.95 1.41 39.13
CA PHE A 169 6.00 2.49 38.84
C PHE A 169 6.70 3.78 38.38
N SER A 170 7.81 4.13 39.03
CA SER A 170 8.67 5.25 38.61
C SER A 170 9.18 5.07 37.18
N GLN A 171 9.61 3.85 36.82
CA GLN A 171 10.08 3.54 35.47
C GLN A 171 8.96 3.60 34.43
N ILE A 172 7.76 3.08 34.74
CA ILE A 172 6.58 3.18 33.85
C ILE A 172 6.20 4.66 33.63
N SER A 173 6.18 5.45 34.70
CA SER A 173 5.91 6.89 34.65
C SER A 173 6.94 7.64 33.80
N LEU A 174 8.23 7.30 33.97
CA LEU A 174 9.32 7.85 33.15
C LEU A 174 9.14 7.48 31.67
N ASN A 175 8.81 6.21 31.37
CA ASN A 175 8.55 5.77 30.01
C ASN A 175 7.40 6.55 29.36
N LYS A 176 6.30 6.80 30.08
CA LYS A 176 5.20 7.65 29.59
C LYS A 176 5.64 9.09 29.34
N ARG A 177 6.50 9.65 30.18
CA ARG A 177 7.05 10.99 29.99
C ARG A 177 7.96 11.07 28.77
N ILE A 178 8.81 10.07 28.54
CA ILE A 178 9.66 9.99 27.34
C ILE A 178 8.79 9.83 26.09
N GLN A 179 7.76 8.98 26.14
CA GLN A 179 6.78 8.85 25.05
C GLN A 179 6.11 10.19 24.74
N GLY A 180 5.65 10.93 25.77
CA GLY A 180 5.04 12.25 25.60
C GLY A 180 5.99 13.26 24.94
N VAL A 181 7.27 13.27 25.32
CA VAL A 181 8.28 14.15 24.71
C VAL A 181 8.53 13.77 23.24
N LEU A 182 8.67 12.47 22.93
CA LEU A 182 8.87 11.97 21.56
C LEU A 182 7.65 12.16 20.65
N LEU A 183 6.45 12.26 21.23
CA LEU A 183 5.20 12.54 20.50
C LEU A 183 4.98 14.05 20.34
N SER A 184 5.41 14.88 21.30
CA SER A 184 5.31 16.34 21.21
C SER A 184 6.21 16.94 20.12
N SER A 185 7.29 16.26 19.72
CA SER A 185 8.08 16.65 18.54
C SER A 185 7.34 16.41 17.22
N GLN A 186 6.21 15.70 17.26
CA GLN A 186 5.33 15.43 16.11
C GLN A 186 4.11 16.36 16.05
N GLU A 187 3.87 17.18 17.08
CA GLU A 187 2.75 18.13 17.18
C GLU A 187 3.11 19.49 16.55
N ASN A 188 2.93 19.60 15.23
CA ASN A 188 2.43 20.85 14.66
C ASN A 188 0.96 20.60 14.28
N GLY A 189 0.07 20.74 15.27
CA GLY A 189 -1.39 20.69 15.07
C GLY A 189 -2.15 19.97 16.20
N ASP A 190 -2.53 20.75 17.21
CA ASP A 190 -3.52 20.52 18.27
C ASP A 190 -3.32 19.42 19.33
N LYS A 191 -3.34 19.89 20.59
CA LYS A 191 -3.31 19.14 21.85
C LYS A 191 -4.36 18.03 21.88
N VAL A 192 -3.89 16.80 22.02
CA VAL A 192 -4.76 15.65 22.37
C VAL A 192 -4.77 15.46 23.88
N ASP A 193 -5.93 15.66 24.50
CA ASP A 193 -6.18 15.32 25.90
C ASP A 193 -6.07 13.80 26.10
N LEU A 194 -5.00 13.38 26.78
CA LEU A 194 -4.74 11.98 27.14
C LEU A 194 -5.51 11.60 28.42
N TYR A 195 -6.80 11.32 28.26
CA TYR A 195 -7.58 10.57 29.25
C TYR A 195 -8.36 9.44 28.56
N GLU A 196 -7.66 8.41 28.07
CA GLU A 196 -8.32 7.14 27.80
C GLU A 196 -7.50 5.96 28.34
N ASN A 197 -8.19 5.18 29.16
CA ASN A 197 -7.68 4.06 29.94
C ASN A 197 -7.55 2.84 29.01
N TYR A 198 -6.40 2.70 28.33
CA TYR A 198 -6.08 1.52 27.52
C TYR A 198 -5.67 0.30 28.37
N THR A 199 -6.39 0.05 29.45
CA THR A 199 -6.30 -1.21 30.21
C THR A 199 -7.41 -2.14 29.74
N ASP A 200 -7.25 -2.73 28.56
CA ASP A 200 -8.02 -3.92 28.21
C ASP A 200 -7.10 -5.12 28.05
N ALA A 201 -7.25 -6.04 29.00
CA ALA A 201 -6.49 -7.27 29.17
C ALA A 201 -6.78 -8.33 28.09
N ASN A 202 -7.38 -7.95 26.94
CA ASN A 202 -7.54 -8.79 25.75
C ASN A 202 -6.31 -8.76 24.82
N PHE A 203 -5.22 -8.14 25.24
CA PHE A 203 -3.95 -8.05 24.49
C PHE A 203 -3.12 -9.36 24.49
N LEU A 204 -3.60 -10.41 25.16
CA LEU A 204 -2.95 -11.70 25.34
C LEU A 204 -3.56 -12.77 24.41
N GLY A 205 -2.78 -13.27 23.44
CA GLY A 205 -3.01 -14.60 22.87
C GLY A 205 -3.60 -14.70 21.45
N TRP A 206 -2.82 -15.31 20.57
CA TRP A 206 -3.21 -16.05 19.35
C TRP A 206 -3.80 -15.33 18.12
N ASN A 207 -4.60 -14.27 18.23
CA ASN A 207 -5.38 -13.76 17.07
C ASN A 207 -4.90 -12.43 16.42
N ARG A 208 -3.69 -11.93 16.73
CA ARG A 208 -3.21 -10.63 16.20
C ARG A 208 -2.95 -10.59 14.69
N CYS A 209 -2.64 -11.72 14.07
CA CYS A 209 -2.35 -11.83 12.64
C CYS A 209 -3.28 -12.90 12.04
N GLY A 210 -4.58 -12.66 12.12
CA GLY A 210 -5.61 -13.57 11.63
C GLY A 210 -5.57 -13.70 10.10
N LYS A 211 -5.68 -14.93 9.60
CA LYS A 211 -5.95 -15.16 8.18
C LYS A 211 -7.44 -14.89 7.93
N VAL A 212 -7.75 -14.06 6.95
CA VAL A 212 -9.13 -13.91 6.48
C VAL A 212 -9.46 -15.12 5.61
N ASP A 213 -10.44 -15.92 6.04
CA ASP A 213 -10.98 -17.00 5.23
C ASP A 213 -11.88 -16.41 4.13
N GLN A 214 -11.55 -16.71 2.87
CA GLN A 214 -12.24 -16.17 1.70
C GLN A 214 -13.52 -16.95 1.35
N ARG A 215 -13.79 -18.10 1.99
CA ARG A 215 -15.03 -18.91 1.84
C ARG A 215 -15.57 -19.02 0.41
N LEU A 216 -14.67 -19.22 -0.57
CA LEU A 216 -15.00 -19.17 -2.00
C LEU A 216 -15.99 -20.26 -2.45
N SER A 217 -16.14 -21.33 -1.67
CA SER A 217 -17.09 -22.43 -1.88
C SER A 217 -18.53 -22.12 -1.47
N GLU A 218 -18.75 -21.09 -0.64
CA GLU A 218 -20.07 -20.72 -0.10
C GLU A 218 -20.67 -19.48 -0.80
N ARG A 219 -20.11 -19.09 -1.97
CA ARG A 219 -20.50 -17.86 -2.67
C ARG A 219 -21.96 -17.90 -3.10
N ARG A 220 -22.69 -16.83 -2.78
CA ARG A 220 -24.04 -16.58 -3.30
C ARG A 220 -23.91 -15.78 -4.58
N THR A 221 -24.06 -16.45 -5.72
CA THR A 221 -23.85 -15.83 -7.03
C THR A 221 -25.13 -15.72 -7.84
N ILE A 222 -25.19 -14.76 -8.75
CA ILE A 222 -26.24 -14.63 -9.76
C ILE A 222 -25.68 -14.91 -11.16
N GLU A 223 -26.50 -15.49 -12.04
CA GLU A 223 -26.14 -15.63 -13.45
C GLU A 223 -26.48 -14.33 -14.18
N TRP A 224 -25.58 -13.87 -15.06
CA TRP A 224 -25.81 -12.67 -15.86
C TRP A 224 -26.27 -13.06 -17.27
N LYS A 225 -27.56 -12.80 -17.56
CA LYS A 225 -28.19 -13.08 -18.87
C LYS A 225 -28.74 -11.81 -19.51
N PRO A 226 -27.88 -10.93 -20.05
CA PRO A 226 -28.35 -9.67 -20.56
C PRO A 226 -29.19 -9.84 -21.84
N ARG A 227 -30.19 -8.96 -22.01
CA ARG A 227 -30.85 -8.73 -23.31
C ARG A 227 -29.87 -8.00 -24.22
N SER A 228 -29.61 -8.55 -25.41
CA SER A 228 -28.53 -8.07 -26.30
C SER A 228 -28.71 -6.65 -26.83
N ASP A 229 -29.93 -6.13 -26.80
CA ASP A 229 -30.35 -4.82 -27.27
C ASP A 229 -30.44 -3.76 -26.14
N LYS A 230 -30.29 -4.20 -24.88
CA LYS A 230 -30.46 -3.35 -23.69
C LYS A 230 -29.14 -3.12 -22.98
N TYR A 231 -28.84 -1.86 -22.70
CA TYR A 231 -27.55 -1.43 -22.20
C TYR A 231 -27.70 -0.69 -20.87
N LEU A 232 -26.71 -0.89 -20.00
CA LEU A 232 -26.48 -0.10 -18.80
C LEU A 232 -25.14 0.63 -18.95
N PHE A 233 -25.18 1.95 -19.02
CA PHE A 233 -24.01 2.80 -19.02
C PHE A 233 -23.54 3.02 -17.58
N ALA A 234 -22.35 2.54 -17.23
CA ALA A 234 -21.78 2.77 -15.91
C ALA A 234 -21.25 4.19 -15.77
N ILE A 235 -21.32 4.72 -14.55
CA ILE A 235 -20.63 5.95 -14.15
C ILE A 235 -19.86 5.66 -12.88
N CYS A 236 -18.54 5.79 -12.93
CA CYS A 236 -17.68 5.65 -11.77
C CYS A 236 -16.70 6.81 -11.83
N VAL A 237 -16.83 7.78 -10.94
CA VAL A 237 -16.03 9.03 -10.94
C VAL A 237 -15.40 9.31 -9.57
N SER A 238 -15.67 8.45 -8.59
CA SER A 238 -15.26 8.66 -7.20
C SER A 238 -13.94 7.96 -6.85
N GLY A 239 -12.94 8.77 -6.52
CA GLY A 239 -11.73 8.35 -5.79
C GLY A 239 -10.62 7.75 -6.65
N GLN A 240 -9.97 6.68 -6.18
CA GLN A 240 -8.80 6.07 -6.84
C GLN A 240 -9.15 4.71 -7.44
N MET A 241 -8.17 3.99 -7.98
CA MET A 241 -8.37 2.73 -8.69
C MET A 241 -9.25 1.72 -7.94
N SER A 242 -8.93 1.45 -6.67
CA SER A 242 -9.72 0.52 -5.85
C SER A 242 -11.20 0.92 -5.76
N ASN A 243 -11.51 2.22 -5.72
CA ASN A 243 -12.88 2.71 -5.67
C ASN A 243 -13.60 2.54 -7.02
N HIS A 244 -12.89 2.79 -8.13
CA HIS A 244 -13.40 2.56 -9.48
C HIS A 244 -13.71 1.08 -9.72
N LEU A 245 -12.86 0.17 -9.23
CA LEU A 245 -13.12 -1.27 -9.32
C LEU A 245 -14.33 -1.69 -8.50
N ILE A 246 -14.47 -1.19 -7.26
CA ILE A 246 -15.66 -1.47 -6.43
C ILE A 246 -16.93 -0.91 -7.09
N CYS A 247 -16.86 0.30 -7.63
CA CYS A 247 -17.96 0.91 -8.38
C CYS A 247 -18.32 0.07 -9.62
N LEU A 248 -17.32 -0.41 -10.36
CA LEU A 248 -17.53 -1.24 -11.54
C LEU A 248 -18.14 -2.60 -11.18
N GLU A 249 -17.65 -3.26 -10.14
CA GLU A 249 -18.23 -4.52 -9.65
C GLU A 249 -19.69 -4.37 -9.24
N LYS A 250 -20.04 -3.25 -8.59
CA LYS A 250 -21.43 -2.92 -8.29
C LYS A 250 -22.24 -2.68 -9.57
N HIS A 251 -21.71 -1.98 -10.55
CA HIS A 251 -22.38 -1.82 -11.84
C HIS A 251 -22.57 -3.15 -12.58
N MET A 252 -21.60 -4.08 -12.51
CA MET A 252 -21.76 -5.44 -13.03
C MET A 252 -22.91 -6.17 -12.33
N PHE A 253 -23.03 -6.01 -11.00
CA PHE A 253 -24.15 -6.56 -10.24
C PHE A 253 -25.50 -5.96 -10.66
N PHE A 254 -25.60 -4.64 -10.81
CA PHE A 254 -26.81 -3.98 -11.31
C PHE A 254 -27.15 -4.42 -12.74
N ALA A 255 -26.17 -4.47 -13.64
CA ALA A 255 -26.38 -4.91 -15.01
C ALA A 255 -26.89 -6.36 -15.08
N ALA A 256 -26.38 -7.23 -14.19
CA ALA A 256 -26.83 -8.61 -14.08
C ALA A 256 -28.25 -8.74 -13.52
N LEU A 257 -28.63 -7.91 -12.55
CA LEU A 257 -30.00 -7.89 -12.02
C LEU A 257 -31.02 -7.33 -13.02
N LEU A 258 -30.61 -6.35 -13.82
CA LEU A 258 -31.48 -5.63 -14.76
C LEU A 258 -31.48 -6.24 -16.17
N ASP A 259 -30.82 -7.39 -16.35
CA ASP A 259 -30.64 -8.08 -17.63
C ASP A 259 -30.12 -7.16 -18.76
N ARG A 260 -29.05 -6.41 -18.46
CA ARG A 260 -28.45 -5.43 -19.39
C ARG A 260 -26.98 -5.72 -19.68
N VAL A 261 -26.56 -5.42 -20.90
CA VAL A 261 -25.14 -5.38 -21.27
C VAL A 261 -24.51 -4.15 -20.61
N LEU A 262 -23.42 -4.33 -19.89
CA LEU A 262 -22.72 -3.23 -19.25
C LEU A 262 -21.80 -2.53 -20.24
N VAL A 263 -21.91 -1.20 -20.34
CA VAL A 263 -21.00 -0.35 -21.10
C VAL A 263 -19.97 0.24 -20.14
N ILE A 264 -18.69 -0.08 -20.37
CA ILE A 264 -17.57 0.49 -19.63
C ILE A 264 -17.38 1.96 -20.04
N PRO A 265 -17.18 2.90 -19.09
CA PRO A 265 -16.98 4.31 -19.40
C PRO A 265 -15.77 4.54 -20.33
N SER A 266 -15.84 5.56 -21.18
CA SER A 266 -14.68 6.00 -21.95
C SER A 266 -13.68 6.74 -21.07
N ALA A 267 -12.39 6.56 -21.36
CA ALA A 267 -11.28 7.26 -20.69
C ALA A 267 -11.33 8.80 -20.88
N LYS A 268 -12.14 9.30 -21.82
CA LYS A 268 -12.37 10.74 -21.99
C LYS A 268 -13.26 11.33 -20.90
N VAL A 269 -14.08 10.51 -20.25
CA VAL A 269 -14.96 10.94 -19.16
C VAL A 269 -14.22 10.82 -17.85
N ASP A 270 -13.64 9.64 -17.61
CA ASP A 270 -12.96 9.31 -16.37
C ASP A 270 -11.87 8.23 -16.58
N TYR A 271 -11.91 7.12 -15.84
CA TYR A 271 -10.82 6.17 -15.71
C TYR A 271 -10.56 5.35 -16.98
N GLU A 272 -9.28 5.08 -17.28
CA GLU A 272 -8.87 4.31 -18.45
C GLU A 272 -8.95 2.80 -18.22
N PHE A 273 -10.17 2.29 -17.98
CA PHE A 273 -10.42 0.88 -17.70
C PHE A 273 -9.85 -0.06 -18.77
N ARG A 274 -9.93 0.32 -20.05
CA ARG A 274 -9.47 -0.50 -21.17
C ARG A 274 -7.98 -0.83 -21.11
N ASN A 275 -7.14 0.07 -20.60
CA ASN A 275 -5.71 -0.18 -20.54
C ASN A 275 -5.33 -1.03 -19.32
N VAL A 276 -6.18 -1.06 -18.30
CA VAL A 276 -5.90 -1.74 -17.03
C VAL A 276 -6.60 -3.08 -16.89
N LEU A 277 -7.77 -3.26 -17.49
CA LEU A 277 -8.60 -4.45 -17.35
C LEU A 277 -8.68 -5.23 -18.66
N ASP A 278 -8.67 -6.56 -18.54
CA ASP A 278 -8.97 -7.45 -19.65
C ASP A 278 -10.49 -7.67 -19.79
N ILE A 279 -11.13 -6.82 -20.60
CA ILE A 279 -12.59 -6.89 -20.85
C ILE A 279 -12.97 -8.15 -21.63
N GLU A 280 -12.09 -8.64 -22.50
CA GLU A 280 -12.31 -9.88 -23.25
C GLU A 280 -12.34 -11.09 -22.31
N HIS A 281 -11.43 -11.12 -21.33
CA HIS A 281 -11.39 -12.13 -20.28
C HIS A 281 -12.72 -12.21 -19.52
N ILE A 282 -13.30 -11.07 -19.11
CA ILE A 282 -14.61 -11.03 -18.43
C ILE A 282 -15.68 -11.75 -19.27
N ASN A 283 -15.80 -11.40 -20.55
CA ASN A 283 -16.78 -12.01 -21.46
C ASN A 283 -16.51 -13.50 -21.68
N LYS A 284 -15.23 -13.91 -21.82
CA LYS A 284 -14.82 -15.30 -21.97
C LYS A 284 -15.15 -16.13 -20.72
N CYS A 285 -14.99 -15.56 -19.54
CA CYS A 285 -15.31 -16.18 -18.26
C CYS A 285 -16.79 -16.42 -18.07
N LEU A 286 -17.63 -15.54 -18.61
CA LEU A 286 -19.09 -15.64 -18.56
C LEU A 286 -19.67 -16.41 -19.76
N GLY A 287 -18.83 -16.67 -20.77
CA GLY A 287 -19.18 -17.44 -21.97
C GLY A 287 -20.12 -16.70 -22.92
N ARG A 288 -20.32 -15.40 -22.73
CA ARG A 288 -21.18 -14.54 -23.57
C ARG A 288 -20.75 -13.09 -23.45
N LYS A 289 -21.18 -12.25 -24.40
CA LYS A 289 -20.88 -10.81 -24.41
C LYS A 289 -21.80 -10.08 -23.43
N VAL A 290 -21.28 -9.78 -22.24
CA VAL A 290 -21.99 -9.09 -21.15
C VAL A 290 -21.45 -7.68 -20.88
N VAL A 291 -20.20 -7.43 -21.26
CA VAL A 291 -19.50 -6.16 -21.05
C VAL A 291 -18.94 -5.70 -22.39
N VAL A 292 -19.08 -4.42 -22.68
CA VAL A 292 -18.55 -3.78 -23.90
C VAL A 292 -17.84 -2.48 -23.55
N THR A 293 -16.87 -2.08 -24.35
CA THR A 293 -16.28 -0.74 -24.23
C THR A 293 -17.25 0.31 -24.77
N PHE A 294 -17.05 1.57 -24.39
CA PHE A 294 -17.80 2.68 -24.98
C PHE A 294 -17.67 2.73 -26.50
N GLU A 295 -16.46 2.50 -27.03
CA GLU A 295 -16.19 2.57 -28.46
C GLU A 295 -16.95 1.49 -29.23
N GLU A 296 -16.94 0.23 -28.75
CA GLU A 296 -17.73 -0.86 -29.34
C GLU A 296 -19.24 -0.57 -29.29
N PHE A 297 -19.71 -0.02 -28.17
CA PHE A 297 -21.10 0.37 -28.01
C PHE A 297 -21.48 1.48 -29.02
N ALA A 298 -20.65 2.52 -29.14
CA ALA A 298 -20.87 3.64 -30.03
C ALA A 298 -20.98 3.20 -31.49
N GLU A 299 -20.06 2.33 -31.92
CA GLU A 299 -20.08 1.71 -33.25
C GLU A 299 -21.35 0.88 -33.48
N SER A 300 -21.75 0.06 -32.50
CA SER A 300 -22.94 -0.79 -32.61
C SER A 300 -24.25 -0.01 -32.77
N LYS A 301 -24.32 1.19 -32.19
CA LYS A 301 -25.49 2.09 -32.26
C LYS A 301 -25.40 3.10 -33.40
N LYS A 302 -24.41 2.97 -34.31
CA LYS A 302 -24.19 3.89 -35.44
C LYS A 302 -24.14 5.36 -35.00
N ASN A 303 -23.53 5.63 -33.85
CA ASN A 303 -23.45 6.96 -33.22
C ASN A 303 -24.80 7.61 -32.83
N HIS A 304 -25.92 6.87 -32.87
CA HIS A 304 -27.19 7.30 -32.26
C HIS A 304 -27.19 6.97 -30.77
N LEU A 305 -26.49 7.79 -29.99
CA LEU A 305 -26.26 7.55 -28.57
C LEU A 305 -27.19 8.43 -27.73
N HIS A 306 -28.38 7.91 -27.44
CA HIS A 306 -29.30 8.54 -26.49
C HIS A 306 -29.39 7.70 -25.23
N VAL A 307 -29.17 8.32 -24.06
CA VAL A 307 -29.46 7.71 -22.76
C VAL A 307 -30.89 8.10 -22.42
N ASP A 308 -31.79 7.11 -22.44
CA ASP A 308 -33.22 7.29 -22.26
C ASP A 308 -33.57 7.66 -20.81
N LYS A 309 -32.84 7.07 -19.85
CA LYS A 309 -32.95 7.39 -18.41
C LYS A 309 -31.59 7.47 -17.74
N PHE A 310 -31.39 8.51 -16.96
CA PHE A 310 -30.21 8.70 -16.12
C PHE A 310 -30.65 8.72 -14.66
N MET A 311 -30.43 7.60 -13.98
CA MET A 311 -30.89 7.33 -12.62
C MET A 311 -29.75 7.48 -11.60
N CYS A 312 -29.97 8.25 -10.54
CA CYS A 312 -29.01 8.40 -9.45
C CYS A 312 -29.41 7.54 -8.26
N TYR A 313 -28.47 6.72 -7.79
CA TYR A 313 -28.59 6.05 -6.50
C TYR A 313 -28.58 7.07 -5.35
N PHE A 314 -27.69 8.06 -5.44
CA PHE A 314 -27.53 9.13 -4.45
C PHE A 314 -28.09 10.45 -4.96
N SER A 315 -28.78 11.17 -4.09
CA SER A 315 -29.20 12.56 -4.31
C SER A 315 -28.23 13.56 -3.66
N LEU A 316 -27.53 13.16 -2.60
CA LEU A 316 -26.66 14.03 -1.79
C LEU A 316 -25.21 13.51 -1.73
N PRO A 317 -24.20 14.40 -1.70
CA PRO A 317 -24.30 15.86 -1.71
C PRO A 317 -24.68 16.46 -3.07
N GLN A 318 -24.50 15.67 -4.14
CA GLN A 318 -24.91 16.03 -5.50
C GLN A 318 -25.49 14.79 -6.19
N PRO A 319 -26.51 14.95 -7.07
CA PRO A 319 -27.10 13.83 -7.79
C PRO A 319 -26.07 13.01 -8.55
N CYS A 320 -26.13 11.69 -8.41
CA CYS A 320 -25.26 10.72 -9.09
C CYS A 320 -23.76 10.85 -8.75
N PHE A 321 -23.38 11.77 -7.86
CA PHE A 321 -22.01 12.20 -7.66
C PHE A 321 -21.31 12.71 -8.94
N VAL A 322 -22.09 13.15 -9.95
CA VAL A 322 -21.58 13.65 -11.23
C VAL A 322 -21.64 15.17 -11.24
N ASP A 323 -20.50 15.82 -11.36
CA ASP A 323 -20.44 17.28 -11.51
C ASP A 323 -20.68 17.74 -12.96
N ASP A 324 -20.84 19.04 -13.15
CA ASP A 324 -21.11 19.65 -14.45
C ASP A 324 -20.01 19.36 -15.49
N ASP A 325 -18.76 19.17 -15.07
CA ASP A 325 -17.66 18.89 -15.98
C ASP A 325 -17.71 17.46 -16.50
N HIS A 326 -18.07 16.49 -15.66
CA HIS A 326 -18.35 15.13 -16.09
C HIS A 326 -19.57 15.07 -16.99
N VAL A 327 -20.63 15.84 -16.72
CA VAL A 327 -21.79 15.95 -17.63
C VAL A 327 -21.38 16.52 -18.99
N LYS A 328 -20.53 17.55 -19.03
CA LYS A 328 -19.99 18.10 -20.29
C LYS A 328 -19.15 17.07 -21.04
N LYS A 329 -18.28 16.33 -20.36
CA LYS A 329 -17.47 15.26 -20.98
C LYS A 329 -18.33 14.16 -21.58
N LEU A 330 -19.38 13.73 -20.88
CA LEU A 330 -20.35 12.76 -21.39
C LEU A 330 -21.03 13.26 -22.67
N LYS A 331 -21.53 14.51 -22.65
CA LYS A 331 -22.10 15.13 -23.87
C LYS A 331 -21.07 15.28 -24.99
N GLY A 332 -19.82 15.54 -24.64
CA GLY A 332 -18.69 15.62 -25.58
C GLY A 332 -18.35 14.29 -26.28
N LEU A 333 -18.84 13.16 -25.76
CA LEU A 333 -18.80 11.87 -26.45
C LEU A 333 -19.88 11.70 -27.52
N GLY A 334 -20.76 12.69 -27.69
CA GLY A 334 -21.94 12.58 -28.56
C GLY A 334 -23.15 11.93 -27.89
N LEU A 335 -23.13 11.75 -26.56
CA LEU A 335 -24.27 11.24 -25.80
C LEU A 335 -25.33 12.32 -25.59
N ALA A 336 -26.54 12.09 -26.09
CA ALA A 336 -27.72 12.83 -25.70
C ALA A 336 -28.24 12.26 -24.38
N LEU A 337 -28.16 13.03 -23.29
CA LEU A 337 -28.57 12.59 -21.96
C LEU A 337 -30.00 13.03 -21.64
N SER A 338 -30.82 12.11 -21.13
CA SER A 338 -32.06 12.47 -20.45
C SER A 338 -31.79 13.34 -19.21
N LYS A 339 -32.87 13.80 -18.57
CA LYS A 339 -32.78 14.43 -17.27
C LYS A 339 -32.15 13.45 -16.26
N ILE A 340 -31.26 13.99 -15.41
CA ILE A 340 -30.61 13.28 -14.31
C ILE A 340 -31.59 13.30 -13.13
N GLU A 341 -32.02 12.13 -12.69
CA GLU A 341 -33.05 12.00 -11.66
C GLU A 341 -32.61 11.06 -10.54
N ALA A 342 -32.73 11.52 -9.29
CA ALA A 342 -32.48 10.69 -8.14
C ALA A 342 -33.64 9.74 -7.90
N VAL A 343 -33.32 8.46 -7.75
CA VAL A 343 -34.28 7.41 -7.46
C VAL A 343 -34.75 7.49 -6.01
N TRP A 344 -33.82 7.84 -5.12
CA TRP A 344 -34.08 8.04 -3.70
C TRP A 344 -33.44 9.32 -3.18
N GLU A 345 -33.99 9.83 -2.09
CA GLU A 345 -33.29 10.79 -1.25
C GLU A 345 -32.29 10.03 -0.35
N GLU A 346 -31.03 10.01 -0.78
CA GLU A 346 -29.96 9.20 -0.21
C GLU A 346 -28.64 9.98 -0.17
N ASP A 347 -27.98 9.94 0.99
CA ASP A 347 -26.68 10.59 1.23
C ASP A 347 -25.55 9.54 1.24
N VAL A 348 -24.52 9.79 0.45
CA VAL A 348 -23.29 8.98 0.41
C VAL A 348 -22.62 8.81 1.77
N LYS A 349 -22.82 9.74 2.71
CA LYS A 349 -22.24 9.68 4.06
C LYS A 349 -22.94 8.67 4.95
N GLN A 350 -24.22 8.40 4.69
CA GLN A 350 -25.05 7.49 5.48
C GLN A 350 -25.92 6.62 4.55
N PRO A 351 -25.29 5.79 3.71
CA PRO A 351 -26.03 5.00 2.73
C PRO A 351 -26.92 3.97 3.45
N LYS A 352 -28.21 3.99 3.15
CA LYS A 352 -29.14 2.96 3.63
C LYS A 352 -28.88 1.63 2.91
N GLN A 353 -28.99 0.55 3.67
CA GLN A 353 -28.91 -0.80 3.12
C GLN A 353 -30.11 -1.06 2.20
N ARG A 354 -29.85 -1.52 0.98
CA ARG A 354 -30.87 -1.88 -0.03
C ARG A 354 -30.81 -3.35 -0.41
N THR A 355 -31.98 -3.92 -0.63
CA THR A 355 -32.16 -5.29 -1.10
C THR A 355 -32.18 -5.37 -2.62
N VAL A 356 -32.03 -6.58 -3.16
CA VAL A 356 -32.19 -6.83 -4.61
C VAL A 356 -33.58 -6.42 -5.10
N GLN A 357 -34.61 -6.64 -4.29
CA GLN A 357 -35.99 -6.26 -4.62
C GLN A 357 -36.13 -4.74 -4.74
N ASP A 358 -35.46 -3.97 -3.87
CA ASP A 358 -35.45 -2.50 -3.96
C ASP A 358 -34.82 -2.03 -5.26
N ILE A 359 -33.72 -2.67 -5.70
CA ILE A 359 -33.06 -2.36 -6.97
C ILE A 359 -33.99 -2.67 -8.14
N LEU A 360 -34.55 -3.88 -8.18
CA LEU A 360 -35.45 -4.28 -9.27
C LEU A 360 -36.70 -3.41 -9.33
N ALA A 361 -37.27 -3.00 -8.19
CA ALA A 361 -38.47 -2.17 -8.17
C ALA A 361 -38.24 -0.75 -8.71
N ASN A 362 -37.04 -0.20 -8.54
CA ASN A 362 -36.79 1.23 -8.80
C ASN A 362 -35.86 1.51 -9.99
N PHE A 363 -34.97 0.57 -10.35
CA PHE A 363 -34.02 0.72 -11.46
C PHE A 363 -34.40 -0.11 -12.70
N SER A 364 -35.41 -0.98 -12.61
CA SER A 364 -35.91 -1.69 -13.79
C SER A 364 -36.52 -0.70 -14.77
N SER A 365 -36.12 -0.83 -16.03
CA SER A 365 -36.72 -0.11 -17.13
C SER A 365 -36.70 -0.98 -18.38
N ASP A 366 -37.63 -0.73 -19.29
CA ASP A 366 -37.65 -1.32 -20.62
C ASP A 366 -36.97 -0.44 -21.69
N ASP A 367 -36.44 0.72 -21.31
CA ASP A 367 -35.69 1.58 -22.23
C ASP A 367 -34.44 0.90 -22.77
N ASP A 368 -33.99 1.29 -23.96
CA ASP A 368 -32.85 0.66 -24.63
C ASP A 368 -31.55 0.93 -23.88
N ILE A 369 -31.34 2.18 -23.47
CA ILE A 369 -30.09 2.64 -22.86
C ILE A 369 -30.43 3.39 -21.58
N ILE A 370 -30.02 2.84 -20.44
CA ILE A 370 -30.09 3.53 -19.15
C ILE A 370 -28.67 3.83 -18.66
N ALA A 371 -28.51 4.90 -17.89
CA ALA A 371 -27.31 5.19 -17.12
C ALA A 371 -27.64 5.16 -15.63
N ILE A 372 -26.73 4.60 -14.85
CA ILE A 372 -26.78 4.70 -13.39
C ILE A 372 -25.55 5.50 -12.95
N GLY A 373 -25.78 6.47 -12.06
CA GLY A 373 -24.72 7.30 -11.49
C GLY A 373 -23.71 6.52 -10.65
N ASP A 374 -22.78 7.23 -10.02
CA ASP A 374 -21.77 6.60 -9.17
C ASP A 374 -22.42 5.80 -8.02
N VAL A 375 -22.06 4.53 -7.91
CA VAL A 375 -22.56 3.59 -6.89
C VAL A 375 -21.44 3.12 -5.94
N PHE A 376 -20.27 3.76 -5.94
CA PHE A 376 -19.16 3.38 -5.08
C PHE A 376 -19.58 3.28 -3.61
N PHE A 377 -20.35 4.24 -3.11
CA PHE A 377 -20.83 4.27 -1.72
C PHE A 377 -22.09 3.43 -1.46
N ALA A 378 -22.70 2.83 -2.48
CA ALA A 378 -24.00 2.16 -2.36
C ALA A 378 -23.93 0.92 -1.46
N ASP A 379 -24.80 0.81 -0.44
CA ASP A 379 -24.89 -0.37 0.42
C ASP A 379 -25.97 -1.34 -0.09
N VAL A 380 -25.68 -2.04 -1.19
CA VAL A 380 -26.61 -2.96 -1.87
C VAL A 380 -26.20 -4.40 -1.62
N ASP A 381 -27.13 -5.23 -1.13
CA ASP A 381 -26.95 -6.66 -0.85
C ASP A 381 -25.51 -7.00 -0.39
N ARG A 382 -25.11 -6.34 0.71
CA ARG A 382 -23.73 -6.31 1.21
C ARG A 382 -23.08 -7.69 1.31
N GLN A 383 -23.87 -8.70 1.69
CA GLN A 383 -23.37 -10.07 1.82
C GLN A 383 -22.92 -10.66 0.48
N ARG A 384 -23.65 -10.40 -0.61
CA ARG A 384 -23.31 -10.90 -1.95
C ARG A 384 -22.25 -10.03 -2.62
N VAL A 385 -22.40 -8.70 -2.54
CA VAL A 385 -21.51 -7.76 -3.25
C VAL A 385 -20.10 -7.76 -2.64
N MET A 386 -19.98 -7.80 -1.31
CA MET A 386 -18.69 -7.74 -0.63
C MET A 386 -18.03 -9.12 -0.42
N GLN A 387 -18.59 -10.20 -0.96
CA GLN A 387 -17.99 -11.52 -0.83
C GLN A 387 -16.72 -11.64 -1.69
N SER A 388 -15.78 -12.47 -1.25
CA SER A 388 -14.59 -12.75 -2.07
C SER A 388 -14.98 -13.41 -3.39
N GLY A 389 -14.43 -12.92 -4.51
CA GLY A 389 -14.77 -13.39 -5.85
C GLY A 389 -16.06 -12.82 -6.42
N GLY A 390 -16.71 -11.86 -5.75
CA GLY A 390 -17.82 -11.07 -6.28
C GLY A 390 -19.16 -11.81 -6.42
N PRO A 391 -20.24 -11.09 -6.78
CA PRO A 391 -21.60 -11.63 -6.82
C PRO A 391 -21.98 -12.35 -8.12
N ILE A 392 -21.13 -12.31 -9.15
CA ILE A 392 -21.44 -12.87 -10.47
C ILE A 392 -20.91 -14.31 -10.59
N ALA A 393 -21.73 -15.23 -11.10
CA ALA A 393 -21.33 -16.61 -11.37
C ALA A 393 -20.43 -16.68 -12.62
N HIS A 394 -19.25 -17.31 -12.51
CA HIS A 394 -18.30 -17.45 -13.62
C HIS A 394 -17.46 -18.73 -13.49
N LYS A 395 -16.86 -19.18 -14.60
CA LYS A 395 -16.00 -20.39 -14.65
C LYS A 395 -14.51 -20.14 -14.39
N CYS A 396 -14.07 -18.88 -14.43
CA CYS A 396 -12.67 -18.51 -14.24
C CYS A 396 -12.27 -18.49 -12.76
N LYS A 397 -10.95 -18.47 -12.50
CA LYS A 397 -10.42 -18.27 -11.15
C LYS A 397 -10.73 -16.86 -10.64
N THR A 398 -10.54 -15.86 -11.50
CA THR A 398 -10.84 -14.45 -11.23
C THR A 398 -11.64 -13.90 -12.42
N LEU A 399 -12.71 -13.16 -12.15
CA LEU A 399 -13.54 -12.57 -13.21
C LEU A 399 -12.88 -11.32 -13.82
N ILE A 400 -12.39 -10.42 -12.97
CA ILE A 400 -11.73 -9.18 -13.37
C ILE A 400 -10.22 -9.39 -13.23
N GLU A 401 -9.50 -9.33 -14.35
CA GLU A 401 -8.04 -9.48 -14.37
C GLU A 401 -7.37 -8.24 -14.99
N PRO A 402 -6.12 -7.95 -14.60
CA PRO A 402 -5.35 -6.90 -15.26
C PRO A 402 -5.17 -7.19 -16.74
N SER A 403 -4.95 -6.14 -17.53
CA SER A 403 -4.65 -6.27 -18.94
C SER A 403 -3.40 -7.13 -19.17
N ARG A 404 -3.32 -7.74 -20.35
CA ARG A 404 -2.18 -8.59 -20.74
C ARG A 404 -0.83 -7.89 -20.55
N LEU A 405 -0.76 -6.58 -20.82
CA LEU A 405 0.46 -5.79 -20.65
C LEU A 405 0.92 -5.76 -19.19
N ILE A 406 -0.01 -5.55 -18.25
CA ILE A 406 0.28 -5.54 -16.82
C ILE A 406 0.70 -6.93 -16.35
N LEU A 407 0.00 -7.99 -16.79
CA LEU A 407 0.34 -9.36 -16.43
C LEU A 407 1.75 -9.75 -16.90
N LEU A 408 2.10 -9.46 -18.15
CA LEU A 408 3.43 -9.75 -18.69
C LEU A 408 4.53 -8.96 -17.98
N THR A 409 4.27 -7.70 -17.66
CA THR A 409 5.22 -6.86 -16.91
C THR A 409 5.45 -7.40 -15.50
N ALA A 410 4.37 -7.79 -14.80
CA ALA A 410 4.46 -8.41 -13.48
C ALA A 410 5.24 -9.73 -13.54
N GLN A 411 5.02 -10.56 -14.55
CA GLN A 411 5.77 -11.81 -14.75
C GLN A 411 7.27 -11.56 -14.93
N ARG A 412 7.65 -10.59 -15.77
CA ARG A 412 9.05 -10.22 -15.98
C ARG A 412 9.69 -9.68 -14.71
N PHE A 413 8.97 -8.84 -13.95
CA PHE A 413 9.43 -8.33 -12.67
C PHE A 413 9.67 -9.46 -11.67
N ILE A 414 8.73 -10.40 -11.54
CA ILE A 414 8.86 -11.57 -10.68
C ILE A 414 10.09 -12.40 -11.08
N GLN A 415 10.25 -12.70 -12.37
CA GLN A 415 11.39 -13.47 -12.88
C GLN A 415 12.74 -12.79 -12.60
N THR A 416 12.78 -11.45 -12.65
CA THR A 416 14.02 -10.69 -12.51
C THR A 416 14.41 -10.48 -11.05
N PHE A 417 13.46 -10.17 -10.17
CA PHE A 417 13.77 -9.67 -8.82
C PHE A 417 13.30 -10.58 -7.67
N LEU A 418 12.29 -11.43 -7.89
CA LEU A 418 11.62 -12.16 -6.81
C LEU A 418 11.85 -13.67 -6.87
N GLY A 419 11.90 -14.24 -8.08
CA GLY A 419 11.93 -15.69 -8.28
C GLY A 419 10.57 -16.35 -8.01
N LYS A 420 10.60 -17.67 -7.81
CA LYS A 420 9.39 -18.51 -7.68
C LYS A 420 8.72 -18.46 -6.31
N ASP A 421 9.49 -18.19 -5.26
CA ASP A 421 9.06 -18.24 -3.86
C ASP A 421 9.27 -16.86 -3.25
N PHE A 422 8.18 -16.12 -3.07
CA PHE A 422 8.19 -14.78 -2.48
C PHE A 422 6.90 -14.52 -1.68
N ILE A 423 6.96 -13.55 -0.77
CA ILE A 423 5.79 -13.03 -0.08
C ILE A 423 5.40 -11.70 -0.74
N ALA A 424 4.13 -11.53 -1.11
CA ALA A 424 3.60 -10.24 -1.54
C ALA A 424 2.94 -9.51 -0.37
N LEU A 425 3.38 -8.29 -0.10
CA LEU A 425 2.89 -7.45 0.99
C LEU A 425 2.39 -6.11 0.45
N HIS A 426 1.14 -5.78 0.76
CA HIS A 426 0.61 -4.44 0.60
C HIS A 426 0.62 -3.72 1.95
N PHE A 427 1.40 -2.65 2.06
CA PHE A 427 1.57 -1.87 3.29
C PHE A 427 1.01 -0.45 3.10
N ARG A 428 -0.26 -0.26 3.43
CA ARG A 428 -0.97 1.02 3.27
C ARG A 428 -0.77 1.93 4.49
N ARG A 429 -0.29 3.16 4.26
CA ARG A 429 0.11 4.14 5.29
C ARG A 429 -0.48 5.53 5.08
N HIS A 430 -0.13 6.19 3.98
CA HIS A 430 -0.31 7.63 3.77
C HIS A 430 -1.79 8.01 3.81
N GLY A 431 -2.16 8.93 4.72
CA GLY A 431 -3.54 9.35 4.96
C GLY A 431 -4.45 8.28 5.60
N PHE A 432 -4.00 7.02 5.67
CA PHE A 432 -4.81 5.89 6.11
C PHE A 432 -4.93 5.79 7.63
N LEU A 433 -3.99 6.37 8.39
CA LEU A 433 -4.07 6.48 9.85
C LEU A 433 -5.36 7.19 10.29
N LYS A 434 -5.68 8.33 9.68
CA LYS A 434 -6.91 9.08 9.99
C LYS A 434 -8.15 8.25 9.74
N PHE A 435 -8.17 7.52 8.63
CA PHE A 435 -9.28 6.64 8.28
C PHE A 435 -9.45 5.47 9.27
N CYS A 436 -8.35 4.84 9.67
CA CYS A 436 -8.40 3.73 10.61
C CYS A 436 -8.69 4.15 12.06
N ASN A 437 -8.27 5.35 12.48
CA ASN A 437 -8.57 5.87 13.82
C ASN A 437 -10.07 6.15 14.02
N ALA A 438 -10.83 6.33 12.94
CA ALA A 438 -12.29 6.41 13.01
C ALA A 438 -12.97 5.04 13.15
N LYS A 439 -12.22 3.93 13.14
CA LYS A 439 -12.74 2.55 13.27
C LYS A 439 -12.35 1.93 14.61
N GLN A 440 -13.21 1.04 15.12
CA GLN A 440 -12.97 0.29 16.35
C GLN A 440 -13.11 -1.23 16.10
N PRO A 441 -12.05 -2.04 16.27
CA PRO A 441 -10.66 -1.62 16.55
C PRO A 441 -10.03 -0.88 15.36
N SER A 442 -9.00 -0.07 15.62
CA SER A 442 -8.26 0.61 14.54
C SER A 442 -7.67 -0.42 13.58
N CYS A 443 -7.81 -0.16 12.28
CA CYS A 443 -7.20 -0.97 11.24
C CYS A 443 -5.74 -0.61 10.94
N PHE A 444 -5.15 0.35 11.65
CA PHE A 444 -3.79 0.81 11.40
C PHE A 444 -2.80 0.10 12.32
N TYR A 445 -1.88 -0.66 11.71
CA TYR A 445 -0.83 -1.38 12.43
C TYR A 445 0.45 -0.52 12.48
N PRO A 446 0.97 -0.12 13.66
CA PRO A 446 2.29 0.49 13.75
C PRO A 446 3.38 -0.38 13.12
N VAL A 447 4.44 0.24 12.56
CA VAL A 447 5.51 -0.49 11.83
C VAL A 447 6.05 -1.70 12.60
N PRO A 448 6.34 -1.63 13.91
CA PRO A 448 6.84 -2.79 14.64
C PRO A 448 5.82 -3.92 14.78
N GLN A 449 4.55 -3.58 15.00
CA GLN A 449 3.48 -4.59 15.06
C GLN A 449 3.27 -5.25 13.69
N ALA A 450 3.37 -4.47 12.61
CA ALA A 450 3.35 -5.01 11.26
C ALA A 450 4.54 -5.94 11.03
N ALA A 451 5.76 -5.53 11.43
CA ALA A 451 6.97 -6.34 11.32
C ALA A 451 6.85 -7.66 12.06
N ASP A 452 6.31 -7.67 13.28
CA ASP A 452 6.03 -8.90 14.03
C ASP A 452 5.11 -9.86 13.26
N CYS A 453 4.02 -9.34 12.66
CA CYS A 453 3.13 -10.16 11.84
C CYS A 453 3.84 -10.68 10.58
N ILE A 454 4.65 -9.84 9.93
CA ILE A 454 5.40 -10.21 8.72
C ILE A 454 6.43 -11.28 9.04
N ASN A 455 7.19 -11.15 10.12
CA ASN A 455 8.19 -12.14 10.55
C ASN A 455 7.55 -13.53 10.77
N ARG A 456 6.34 -13.58 11.36
CA ARG A 456 5.60 -14.85 11.50
C ARG A 456 5.17 -15.46 10.18
N VAL A 457 4.96 -14.65 9.13
CA VAL A 457 4.65 -15.14 7.77
C VAL A 457 5.92 -15.60 7.09
N VAL A 458 7.02 -14.86 7.22
CA VAL A 458 8.35 -15.23 6.73
C VAL A 458 8.79 -16.57 7.31
N GLU A 459 8.67 -16.75 8.63
CA GLU A 459 8.97 -18.00 9.33
C GLU A 459 8.17 -19.17 8.77
N ARG A 460 6.85 -18.99 8.61
CA ARG A 460 5.95 -20.04 8.11
C ARG A 460 6.17 -20.37 6.64
N ALA A 461 6.42 -19.36 5.81
CA ALA A 461 6.61 -19.53 4.37
C ALA A 461 8.05 -19.94 4.00
N ASN A 462 9.01 -19.74 4.91
CA ASN A 462 10.44 -19.87 4.66
C ASN A 462 10.88 -19.17 3.36
N SER A 463 10.32 -17.98 3.13
CA SER A 463 10.51 -17.23 1.89
C SER A 463 11.74 -16.33 1.98
N PRO A 464 12.61 -16.29 0.95
CA PRO A 464 13.84 -15.51 0.99
C PRO A 464 13.64 -14.01 0.70
N VAL A 465 12.48 -13.61 0.18
CA VAL A 465 12.22 -12.24 -0.30
C VAL A 465 10.76 -11.84 -0.11
N ILE A 466 10.55 -10.52 0.08
CA ILE A 466 9.23 -9.90 0.16
C ILE A 466 9.13 -8.86 -0.95
N TYR A 467 8.09 -8.96 -1.78
CA TYR A 467 7.63 -7.86 -2.62
C TYR A 467 6.78 -6.90 -1.79
N LEU A 468 7.17 -5.62 -1.76
CA LEU A 468 6.50 -4.57 -1.00
C LEU A 468 5.82 -3.57 -1.96
N SER A 469 4.48 -3.56 -1.94
CA SER A 469 3.67 -2.49 -2.50
C SER A 469 3.26 -1.55 -1.37
N THR A 470 3.59 -0.26 -1.46
CA THR A 470 3.35 0.69 -0.36
C THR A 470 3.31 2.13 -0.84
N ASP A 471 2.57 2.94 -0.11
CA ASP A 471 2.55 4.41 -0.14
C ASP A 471 3.23 5.02 1.10
N ALA A 472 3.96 4.20 1.87
CA ALA A 472 4.69 4.62 3.06
C ALA A 472 5.82 5.60 2.71
N ALA A 473 6.16 6.47 3.66
CA ALA A 473 7.38 7.26 3.57
C ALA A 473 8.63 6.38 3.72
N ASP A 474 9.75 6.81 3.14
CA ASP A 474 11.04 6.08 3.20
C ASP A 474 11.51 5.78 4.63
N SER A 475 11.16 6.62 5.59
CA SER A 475 11.47 6.39 7.01
C SER A 475 10.72 5.21 7.60
N GLU A 476 9.46 4.98 7.19
CA GLU A 476 8.66 3.85 7.63
C GLU A 476 9.09 2.56 6.94
N THR A 477 9.40 2.61 5.64
CA THR A 477 9.92 1.45 4.90
C THR A 477 11.32 1.07 5.40
N GLY A 478 12.17 2.04 5.70
CA GLY A 478 13.49 1.82 6.31
C GLY A 478 13.40 1.19 7.71
N LEU A 479 12.46 1.63 8.54
CA LEU A 479 12.19 1.00 9.84
C LEU A 479 11.62 -0.42 9.66
N LEU A 480 10.71 -0.62 8.71
CA LEU A 480 10.20 -1.95 8.42
C LEU A 480 11.33 -2.90 7.99
N GLN A 481 12.22 -2.44 7.11
CA GLN A 481 13.37 -3.20 6.64
C GLN A 481 14.34 -3.60 7.76
N SER A 482 14.48 -2.78 8.80
CA SER A 482 15.35 -3.10 9.95
C SER A 482 14.72 -4.08 10.94
N LEU A 483 13.39 -4.22 10.94
CA LEU A 483 12.65 -5.09 11.87
C LEU A 483 12.25 -6.43 11.25
N VAL A 484 12.22 -6.54 9.91
CA VAL A 484 11.93 -7.80 9.23
C VAL A 484 13.21 -8.64 9.10
N ILE A 485 13.37 -9.56 10.06
CA ILE A 485 14.58 -10.38 10.25
C ILE A 485 14.17 -11.84 10.41
N TRP A 486 14.90 -12.73 9.75
CA TRP A 486 14.77 -14.18 9.89
C TRP A 486 16.14 -14.83 10.06
N ASN A 487 16.30 -15.68 11.08
CA ASN A 487 17.58 -16.33 11.41
C ASN A 487 18.77 -15.35 11.51
N GLY A 488 18.55 -14.18 12.11
CA GLY A 488 19.56 -13.14 12.27
C GLY A 488 19.94 -12.38 10.98
N LYS A 489 19.24 -12.64 9.86
CA LYS A 489 19.45 -11.94 8.58
C LYS A 489 18.24 -11.10 8.23
N THR A 490 18.48 -9.90 7.69
CA THR A 490 17.43 -9.07 7.12
C THR A 490 16.85 -9.73 5.87
N ILE A 491 15.52 -9.72 5.75
CA ILE A 491 14.84 -10.18 4.53
C ILE A 491 14.71 -8.99 3.57
N PRO A 492 15.14 -9.10 2.30
CA PRO A 492 15.00 -8.01 1.35
C PRO A 492 13.54 -7.63 1.11
N LEU A 493 13.23 -6.34 1.25
CA LEU A 493 11.98 -5.73 0.83
C LEU A 493 12.16 -5.13 -0.57
N VAL A 494 11.68 -5.83 -1.59
CA VAL A 494 11.79 -5.43 -2.99
C VAL A 494 10.57 -4.60 -3.36
N GLN A 495 10.78 -3.34 -3.71
CA GLN A 495 9.76 -2.46 -4.27
C GLN A 495 9.93 -2.38 -5.79
N ARG A 496 8.85 -2.06 -6.52
CA ARG A 496 8.97 -1.66 -7.92
C ARG A 496 9.79 -0.36 -7.96
N PRO A 497 10.94 -0.30 -8.65
CA PRO A 497 11.69 0.93 -8.80
C PRO A 497 10.83 2.05 -9.39
N ALA A 498 11.20 3.30 -9.10
CA ALA A 498 10.66 4.44 -9.83
C ALA A 498 10.90 4.23 -11.34
N VAL A 499 9.90 4.60 -12.14
CA VAL A 499 9.81 4.31 -13.59
C VAL A 499 11.13 4.60 -14.28
N ASN A 500 11.62 3.62 -15.03
CA ASN A 500 12.84 3.76 -15.84
C ASN A 500 12.60 3.17 -17.23
N SER A 501 12.53 4.04 -18.24
CA SER A 501 12.33 3.66 -19.63
C SER A 501 13.47 2.81 -20.21
N ALA A 502 14.63 2.78 -19.57
CA ALA A 502 15.76 1.93 -19.95
C ALA A 502 15.63 0.48 -19.45
N GLU A 503 14.76 0.22 -18.48
CA GLU A 503 14.59 -1.12 -17.90
C GLU A 503 13.70 -2.00 -18.79
N LYS A 504 14.28 -3.10 -19.31
CA LYS A 504 13.59 -4.02 -20.23
C LYS A 504 12.30 -4.63 -19.65
N TRP A 505 12.21 -4.76 -18.34
CA TRP A 505 11.04 -5.31 -17.68
C TRP A 505 9.85 -4.33 -17.66
N ASP A 506 10.10 -3.01 -17.59
CA ASP A 506 9.07 -1.95 -17.50
C ASP A 506 8.75 -1.31 -18.87
N ALA A 507 9.62 -1.52 -19.86
CA ALA A 507 9.52 -0.92 -21.19
C ALA A 507 8.18 -1.18 -21.92
N LEU A 508 7.46 -2.26 -21.58
CA LEU A 508 6.13 -2.54 -22.15
C LEU A 508 5.09 -1.54 -21.65
N LEU A 509 5.07 -1.21 -20.36
CA LEU A 509 4.12 -0.22 -19.84
C LEU A 509 4.46 1.17 -20.37
N TYR A 510 5.76 1.48 -20.45
CA TYR A 510 6.27 2.72 -21.01
C TYR A 510 5.79 2.96 -22.45
N ARG A 511 6.04 2.01 -23.37
CA ARG A 511 5.66 2.15 -24.78
C ARG A 511 4.15 2.27 -25.02
N HIS A 512 3.34 1.89 -24.04
CA HIS A 512 1.88 1.92 -24.12
C HIS A 512 1.25 3.02 -23.25
N GLY A 513 2.03 3.98 -22.75
CA GLY A 513 1.52 5.13 -22.01
C GLY A 513 0.95 4.81 -20.63
N LEU A 514 1.30 3.65 -20.06
CA LEU A 514 0.84 3.19 -18.74
C LEU A 514 1.80 3.59 -17.60
N GLU A 515 2.43 4.76 -17.76
CA GLU A 515 3.64 5.16 -17.02
C GLU A 515 3.36 5.82 -15.65
N GLY A 516 2.08 6.10 -15.35
CA GLY A 516 1.70 6.98 -14.24
C GLY A 516 1.19 6.29 -12.98
N GLY A 517 1.41 6.94 -11.82
CA GLY A 517 0.80 6.63 -10.52
C GLY A 517 -0.74 6.72 -10.51
N SER A 518 -1.39 7.07 -11.62
CA SER A 518 -2.84 6.93 -11.85
C SER A 518 -3.32 5.47 -11.83
N TYR A 519 -2.39 4.52 -11.96
CA TYR A 519 -2.65 3.08 -12.02
C TYR A 519 -2.12 2.30 -10.81
N ALA A 520 -1.43 2.97 -9.88
CA ALA A 520 -0.83 2.37 -8.69
C ALA A 520 -1.38 3.06 -7.43
N GLY A 521 -2.37 2.41 -6.80
CA GLY A 521 -3.04 2.86 -5.58
C GLY A 521 -4.12 1.89 -5.12
#